data_AF-A0AAN8NKT6-F1
#
_entry.id   AF-A0AAN8NKT6-F1
#
_cell.length_a   1.000
_cell.length_b   1.000
_cell.length_c   1.000
_cell.angle_alpha   90.00
_cell.angle_beta   90.00
_cell.angle_gamma   90.00
#
_symmetry.space_group_name_H-M   'P 1'
#
loop_
_entity.id
_entity.type
_entity.pdbx_description
1 polymer ?
#
loop_
_entity_poly.entity_id
_entity_poly.type
_entity_poly.pdbx_seq_one_letter_code
_entity_poly.pdbx_strand_id
1 'polypeptide(L)' 'MCRAAICSTCHGKTWFGCGAHKPSVLDSVPKDQWCTCEKKPGDADDEYPPMGSTPS' A
#
# COMPACT_ATOMS: atom_id res chain seq x y z
N MET A 1 4.63 13.21 -2.84
CA MET A 1 3.19 12.92 -3.03
C MET A 1 2.92 11.46 -2.80
N CYS A 2 1.80 11.12 -2.16
CA CYS A 2 1.33 9.74 -2.10
C CYS A 2 0.67 9.35 -3.43
N ARG A 3 0.91 8.14 -3.92
CA ARG A 3 0.26 7.62 -5.13
C ARG A 3 -0.09 6.15 -4.97
N ALA A 4 -1.05 5.69 -5.79
CA ALA A 4 -1.28 4.27 -5.99
C ALA A 4 -0.05 3.64 -6.64
N ALA A 5 0.34 2.47 -6.15
CA ALA A 5 1.41 1.65 -6.67
C ALA A 5 0.94 0.19 -6.74
N ILE A 6 1.67 -0.64 -7.48
CA ILE A 6 1.45 -2.09 -7.49
C ILE A 6 2.67 -2.71 -6.84
N CYS A 7 2.43 -3.62 -5.90
CA CYS A 7 3.49 -4.34 -5.23
C CYS A 7 4.07 -5.38 -6.19
N SER A 8 5.38 -5.40 -6.38
CA SER A 8 6.04 -6.37 -7.27
C SER A 8 6.12 -7.78 -6.70
N THR A 9 5.81 -7.97 -5.41
CA THR A 9 5.82 -9.28 -4.74
C THR A 9 4.46 -9.96 -4.79
N CYS A 10 3.42 -9.27 -4.32
CA CYS A 10 2.05 -9.80 -4.22
C CYS A 10 1.21 -9.44 -5.46
N HIS A 11 1.66 -8.54 -6.33
CA HIS A 11 0.91 -7.95 -7.45
C HIS A 11 -0.38 -7.19 -7.04
N GLY A 12 -0.63 -7.07 -5.73
CA GLY A 12 -1.72 -6.30 -5.16
C GLY A 12 -1.48 -4.79 -5.22
N LYS A 13 -2.59 -4.05 -5.14
CA LYS A 13 -2.60 -2.59 -5.04
C LYS A 13 -2.05 -2.15 -3.70
N THR A 14 -1.15 -1.19 -3.75
CA THR A 14 -0.54 -0.59 -2.58
C THR A 14 -0.42 0.91 -2.82
N TRP A 15 0.13 1.62 -1.85
CA TRP A 15 0.41 3.04 -1.90
C TRP A 15 1.90 3.25 -1.74
N PHE A 16 2.38 4.37 -2.26
CA PHE A 16 3.77 4.79 -2.14
C PHE A 16 3.82 6.26 -1.76
N GLY A 17 4.58 6.61 -0.72
CA GLY A 17 4.77 8.00 -0.27
C GLY A 17 4.80 8.15 1.25
N CYS A 18 4.37 9.31 1.74
CA CYS A 18 4.41 9.68 3.16
C CYS A 18 3.27 9.12 4.03
N GLY A 19 2.33 8.36 3.46
CA GLY A 19 1.26 7.68 4.21
C GLY A 19 0.06 8.55 4.59
N ALA A 20 0.19 9.87 4.56
CA ALA A 20 -0.90 10.79 4.91
C ALA A 20 -2.12 10.73 3.97
N HIS A 21 -1.96 10.24 2.73
CA HIS A 21 -3.06 10.16 1.75
C HIS A 21 -3.44 8.71 1.38
N LYS A 22 -3.07 7.72 2.20
CA LYS A 22 -3.49 6.31 2.05
C LYS A 22 -4.99 6.14 1.80
N PRO A 23 -5.91 6.74 2.59
CA PRO A 23 -7.33 6.62 2.35
C PRO A 23 -7.71 7.09 0.96
N SER A 24 -7.27 8.26 0.53
CA SER A 24 -7.59 8.77 -0.82
C SER A 24 -7.03 7.92 -1.97
N VAL A 25 -5.93 7.19 -1.75
CA VAL A 25 -5.31 6.32 -2.75
C VAL A 25 -6.00 4.96 -2.85
N LEU A 26 -6.41 4.41 -1.71
CA LEU A 26 -6.99 3.07 -1.61
C LEU A 26 -8.53 3.07 -1.51
N ASP A 27 -9.16 4.23 -1.34
CA ASP A 27 -10.62 4.39 -1.27
C ASP A 27 -11.33 3.77 -2.48
N SER A 28 -10.80 3.99 -3.69
CA SER A 28 -11.34 3.43 -4.92
C SER A 28 -10.92 1.97 -5.19
N VAL A 29 -10.17 1.35 -4.28
CA VAL A 29 -9.64 0.00 -4.44
C VAL A 29 -10.27 -0.92 -3.40
N PRO A 30 -10.94 -2.02 -3.81
CA PRO A 30 -11.48 -2.97 -2.84
C PRO A 30 -10.37 -3.66 -2.05
N LYS A 31 -10.61 -3.94 -0.76
CA LYS A 31 -9.65 -4.60 0.15
C LYS A 31 -9.08 -5.92 -0.41
N ASP A 32 -9.86 -6.64 -1.22
CA ASP A 32 -9.45 -7.87 -1.89
C ASP A 32 -8.30 -7.67 -2.90
N GLN A 33 -8.23 -6.48 -3.51
CA GLN A 33 -7.14 -6.12 -4.42
C GLN A 33 -5.96 -5.46 -3.72
N TRP A 34 -6.00 -5.29 -2.39
CA TRP A 34 -4.90 -4.68 -1.65
C TRP A 34 -3.73 -5.64 -1.52
N CYS A 35 -2.52 -5.10 -1.33
CA CYS A 35 -1.39 -5.97 -1.09
C CYS A 35 -1.50 -6.69 0.25
N THR A 36 -1.35 -8.01 0.18
CA THR A 36 -1.41 -8.93 1.32
C THR A 36 -0.02 -9.29 1.87
N CYS A 37 1.04 -8.58 1.44
CA CYS A 37 2.37 -8.77 1.99
C CYS A 37 2.40 -8.50 3.50
N GLU A 38 3.23 -9.24 4.22
CA GLU A 38 3.50 -8.98 5.64
C GLU A 38 3.96 -7.52 5.84
N LYS A 39 3.32 -6.85 6.81
CA LYS A 39 3.67 -5.49 7.21
C LYS A 39 5.09 -5.48 7.77
N LYS A 40 5.90 -4.48 7.40
CA LYS A 40 7.21 -4.31 8.02
C LYS A 40 7.03 -3.60 9.37
N PRO A 41 7.87 -3.91 10.37
CA PRO A 41 7.85 -3.18 11.63
C PRO A 41 8.21 -1.71 11.36
N GLY A 42 7.22 -0.82 11.45
CA GLY A 42 7.35 0.61 11.12
C GLY A 42 6.17 1.18 10.31
N ASP A 43 5.34 0.35 9.71
CA ASP A 43 4.07 0.76 9.13
C ASP A 43 3.07 1.06 10.28
N ALA A 44 2.95 2.33 10.67
CA ALA A 44 2.16 2.80 11.82
C ALA A 44 0.62 2.65 11.67
N ASP A 45 0.14 1.87 10.70
CA ASP A 45 -1.26 1.81 10.33
C ASP A 45 -1.65 0.37 10.03
N ASP A 46 -2.42 -0.20 10.94
CA ASP A 46 -2.86 -1.58 10.84
C ASP A 46 -4.06 -1.78 9.89
N GLU A 47 -4.72 -0.69 9.46
CA GLU A 47 -5.88 -0.73 8.58
C GLU A 47 -5.49 -0.86 7.10
N TYR A 48 -4.41 -0.19 6.69
CA TYR A 48 -3.94 -0.15 5.31
C TYR A 48 -2.76 -1.12 5.04
N PRO A 49 -2.62 -1.63 3.80
CA PRO A 49 -1.53 -2.52 3.42
C PRO A 49 -0.18 -1.79 3.52
N PRO A 50 0.96 -2.51 3.65
CA PRO A 50 2.27 -1.88 3.75
C PRO A 50 2.59 -1.08 2.49
N MET A 51 3.49 -0.10 2.65
CA MET A 51 3.98 0.68 1.52
C MET A 51 4.62 -0.23 0.46
N GLY A 52 4.25 -0.04 -0.80
CA GLY A 52 4.81 -0.79 -1.91
C GLY A 52 6.32 -0.60 -1.99
N SER A 53 7.07 -1.71 -1.95
CA SER A 53 8.49 -1.69 -2.30
C SER A 53 8.58 -1.46 -3.81
N THR A 54 9.20 -0.36 -4.24
CA THR A 54 9.52 -0.15 -5.66
C THR A 54 10.28 -1.37 -6.19
N PRO A 55 9.94 -1.93 -7.37
CA PRO A 55 10.85 -2.87 -8.02
C PRO A 55 12.18 -2.16 -8.23
N SER A 56 13.27 -2.82 -7.82
CA SER A 56 14.64 -2.37 -8.15
C SER A 56 14.88 -2.45 -9.65
#